data_AF-A0A352VIZ1-F1
#
_entry.id   AF-A0A352VIZ1-F1
#
_cell.length_a   1.000
_cell.length_b   1.000
_cell.length_c   1.000
_cell.angle_alpha   90.00
_cell.angle_beta   90.00
_cell.angle_gamma   90.00
#
_symmetry.space_group_name_H-M   'P 1'
#
loop_
_entity.id
_entity.type
_entity.pdbx_description
1 polymer ?
#
loop_
_entity_poly.entity_id
_entity_poly.type
_entity_poly.pdbx_seq_one_letter_code
_entity_poly.pdbx_strand_id
1 'polypeptide(L)'
;YLSYVFENVLDPLGVSRADLVQGRTFPSARNAREPWYDYSGTGPNVFDPDGSPVRLPSGGWDHEARIAQGGLVASTRAILEFLDVYQVAGDEIGTRRSGSEGSGWRWNHGGSLPGTNTLARQRGDGVNYVVLFNSRPASGTAYSSLIRSEIDALLDAGTILWPQ
;
A
#
# COMPACT_ATOMS: atom_id res chain seq x y z
N TYR A 1 -0.90 19.11 3.34
CA TYR A 1 -1.44 17.81 2.86
C TYR A 1 -1.52 16.79 3.99
N LEU A 2 -0.41 16.27 4.53
CA LEU A 2 -0.46 15.21 5.55
C LEU A 2 -1.24 15.56 6.82
N SER A 3 -1.15 16.80 7.33
CA SER A 3 -1.95 17.23 8.48
C SER A 3 -3.45 17.07 8.21
N TYR A 4 -3.91 17.44 7.01
CA TYR A 4 -5.30 17.27 6.61
C TYR A 4 -5.71 15.79 6.57
N VAL A 5 -4.87 14.92 5.98
CA VAL A 5 -5.13 13.46 5.94
C VAL A 5 -5.24 12.90 7.36
N PHE A 6 -4.37 13.29 8.27
CA PHE A 6 -4.49 12.86 9.66
C PHE A 6 -5.75 13.39 10.32
N GLU A 7 -5.93 14.71 10.34
CA GLU A 7 -7.02 15.35 11.07
C GLU A 7 -8.42 14.93 10.58
N ASN A 8 -8.57 14.68 9.28
CA ASN A 8 -9.89 14.45 8.66
C ASN A 8 -10.16 12.99 8.28
N VAL A 9 -9.12 12.15 8.23
CA VAL A 9 -9.26 10.75 7.78
C VAL A 9 -8.72 9.77 8.80
N LEU A 10 -7.47 9.91 9.26
CA LEU A 10 -6.81 8.84 10.03
C LEU A 10 -6.95 8.98 11.55
N ASP A 11 -6.86 10.20 12.09
CA ASP A 11 -7.03 10.46 13.52
C ASP A 11 -8.44 10.03 14.00
N PRO A 12 -9.55 10.29 13.25
CA PRO A 12 -10.87 9.76 13.60
C PRO A 12 -10.98 8.23 13.64
N LEU A 13 -10.06 7.52 12.98
CA LEU A 13 -9.98 6.05 12.96
C LEU A 13 -9.06 5.51 14.06
N GLY A 14 -8.45 6.37 14.88
CA GLY A 14 -7.47 5.96 15.88
C GLY A 14 -6.15 5.45 15.30
N VAL A 15 -5.86 5.75 14.04
CA VAL A 15 -4.59 5.37 13.41
C VAL A 15 -3.45 6.21 13.99
N SER A 16 -2.42 5.55 14.51
CA SER A 16 -1.23 6.23 15.02
C SER A 16 -0.51 6.98 13.91
N ARG A 17 -0.09 8.23 14.18
CA ARG A 17 0.76 9.01 13.27
C ARG A 17 2.12 8.39 12.97
N ALA A 18 2.55 7.40 13.76
CA ALA A 18 3.74 6.62 13.44
C ALA A 18 3.49 5.64 12.30
N ASP A 19 2.26 5.14 12.15
CA ASP A 19 1.90 4.01 11.27
C ASP A 19 1.57 4.43 9.83
N LEU A 20 1.63 5.72 9.54
CA LEU A 20 1.68 6.27 8.19
C LEU A 20 2.63 7.47 8.18
N VAL A 21 3.62 7.46 7.29
CA VAL A 21 4.62 8.52 7.18
C VAL A 21 4.86 8.89 5.72
N GLN A 22 5.41 10.08 5.48
CA GLN A 22 6.01 10.39 4.19
C GLN A 22 7.27 9.53 3.99
N GLY A 23 7.32 8.79 2.90
CA GLY A 23 8.50 8.02 2.53
C GLY A 23 9.68 8.94 2.19
N ARG A 24 10.90 8.40 2.31
CA ARG A 24 12.14 9.14 2.06
C ARG A 24 12.97 8.50 0.95
N THR A 25 13.50 9.34 0.07
CA THR A 25 14.33 8.88 -1.03
C THR A 25 15.61 8.22 -0.52
N PHE A 26 16.32 8.89 0.39
CA PHE A 26 17.62 8.42 0.87
C PHE A 26 17.48 7.38 2.00
N PRO A 27 18.17 6.23 1.92
CA PRO A 27 18.08 5.18 2.93
C PRO A 27 18.35 5.65 4.36
N SER A 28 19.29 6.59 4.55
CA SER A 28 19.62 7.14 5.87
C SER A 28 18.50 7.97 6.51
N ALA A 29 17.53 8.43 5.73
CA ALA A 29 16.39 9.22 6.20
C ALA A 29 15.11 8.38 6.38
N ARG A 30 15.09 7.12 5.92
CA ARG A 30 13.91 6.26 6.01
C ARG A 30 13.55 5.93 7.45
N ASN A 31 12.28 5.61 7.66
CA ASN A 31 11.83 5.16 8.96
C ASN A 31 12.50 3.81 9.30
N ALA A 32 12.98 3.66 10.53
CA ALA A 32 13.67 2.44 10.96
C ALA A 32 12.81 1.17 10.91
N ARG A 33 11.48 1.30 10.82
CA ARG A 33 10.54 0.18 10.63
C ARG A 33 10.36 -0.23 9.17
N GLU A 34 10.88 0.54 8.21
CA GLU A 34 10.82 0.16 6.80
C GLU A 34 11.72 -1.05 6.51
N PRO A 35 11.27 -1.99 5.66
CA PRO A 35 12.14 -3.06 5.22
C PRO A 35 13.21 -2.54 4.25
N TRP A 36 14.21 -3.36 4.00
CA TRP A 36 15.01 -3.22 2.79
C TRP A 36 14.12 -3.47 1.56
N TYR A 37 14.12 -2.54 0.61
CA TYR A 37 13.43 -2.70 -0.67
C TYR A 37 14.30 -3.50 -1.65
N ASP A 38 13.91 -4.75 -1.91
CA ASP A 38 14.62 -5.69 -2.77
C ASP A 38 14.31 -5.42 -4.26
N TYR A 39 15.30 -4.86 -4.95
CA TYR A 39 15.23 -4.52 -6.36
C TYR A 39 16.63 -4.31 -6.92
N SER A 40 17.01 -5.04 -7.95
CA SER A 40 18.35 -4.96 -8.54
C SER A 40 18.50 -3.84 -9.57
N GLY A 41 17.40 -3.31 -10.11
CA GLY A 41 17.44 -2.30 -11.16
C GLY A 41 18.02 -0.97 -10.69
N THR A 42 18.90 -0.41 -11.51
CA THR A 42 19.51 0.90 -11.36
C THR A 42 18.96 1.90 -12.38
N GLY A 43 19.11 3.19 -12.11
CA GLY A 43 18.75 4.25 -13.05
C GLY A 43 19.49 5.56 -12.77
N PRO A 44 19.23 6.61 -13.56
CA PRO A 44 19.84 7.92 -13.35
C PRO A 44 19.61 8.42 -11.93
N ASN A 45 20.63 9.03 -11.34
CA ASN A 45 20.50 9.71 -10.07
C ASN A 45 19.83 11.07 -10.29
N VAL A 46 18.59 11.24 -9.84
CA VAL A 46 17.86 12.50 -10.07
C VAL A 46 18.34 13.66 -9.19
N PHE A 47 19.22 13.38 -8.22
CA PHE A 47 19.81 14.37 -7.31
C PHE A 47 21.24 14.75 -7.69
N ASP A 48 21.87 13.98 -8.58
CA ASP A 48 23.21 14.23 -9.11
C ASP A 48 23.25 13.75 -10.57
N PRO A 49 22.81 14.60 -11.52
CA PRO A 49 22.65 14.20 -12.92
C PRO A 49 23.94 13.75 -13.62
N ASP A 50 25.09 14.25 -13.15
CA ASP A 50 26.42 13.88 -13.66
C ASP A 50 27.02 12.69 -12.88
N GLY A 51 26.33 12.24 -11.83
CA GLY A 51 26.75 11.15 -10.95
C GLY A 51 26.54 9.75 -11.53
N SER A 52 27.05 8.76 -10.79
CA SER A 52 26.83 7.35 -11.14
C SER A 52 25.36 6.95 -10.98
N PRO A 53 24.86 5.98 -11.76
CA PRO A 53 23.54 5.40 -11.56
C PRO A 53 23.37 4.86 -10.13
N VAL A 54 22.17 5.02 -9.59
CA VAL A 54 21.80 4.57 -8.25
C VAL A 54 20.78 3.45 -8.33
N ARG A 55 20.63 2.68 -7.24
CA ARG A 55 19.50 1.75 -7.11
C ARG A 55 18.21 2.54 -7.24
N LEU A 56 17.30 2.11 -8.12
CA LEU A 56 16.05 2.85 -8.36
C LEU A 56 15.31 3.21 -7.07
N PRO A 57 15.10 2.30 -6.08
CA PRO A 57 14.41 2.63 -4.85
C PRO A 57 15.07 3.73 -4.02
N SER A 58 16.33 4.10 -4.31
CA SER A 58 17.18 4.94 -3.46
C SER A 58 17.84 6.07 -4.25
N GLY A 59 17.04 6.82 -5.02
CA GLY A 59 17.49 7.99 -5.79
C GLY A 59 17.15 7.97 -7.27
N GLY A 60 16.48 6.93 -7.77
CA GLY A 60 15.99 6.88 -9.16
C GLY A 60 14.79 7.81 -9.42
N TRP A 61 14.20 8.37 -8.37
CA TRP A 61 13.18 9.43 -8.42
C TRP A 61 13.19 10.20 -7.09
N ASP A 62 12.58 11.38 -7.06
CA ASP A 62 12.28 12.12 -5.83
C ASP A 62 10.97 11.58 -5.23
N HIS A 63 11.10 10.78 -4.17
CA HIS A 63 9.95 10.14 -3.52
C HIS A 63 9.13 11.14 -2.70
N GLU A 64 9.78 12.14 -2.11
CA GLU A 64 9.14 13.20 -1.34
C GLU A 64 8.20 14.03 -2.22
N ALA A 65 8.53 14.23 -3.50
CA ALA A 65 7.67 14.88 -4.50
C ALA A 65 6.38 14.08 -4.81
N ARG A 66 6.29 12.80 -4.42
CA ARG A 66 5.13 11.93 -4.68
C ARG A 66 4.15 11.83 -3.51
N ILE A 67 4.19 12.76 -2.55
CA ILE A 67 3.45 12.67 -1.28
C ILE A 67 1.94 12.36 -1.42
N ALA A 68 1.29 12.81 -2.49
CA ALA A 68 -0.14 12.56 -2.78
C ALA A 68 -0.37 11.54 -3.91
N GLN A 69 0.67 10.87 -4.40
CA GLN A 69 0.64 9.95 -5.56
C GLN A 69 1.39 8.63 -5.27
N GLY A 70 1.41 8.18 -4.01
CA GLY A 70 2.10 6.93 -3.62
C GLY A 70 3.48 7.12 -2.97
N GLY A 71 3.74 8.32 -2.44
CA GLY A 71 4.90 8.63 -1.59
C GLY A 71 4.70 8.33 -0.10
N LEU A 72 3.62 7.65 0.27
CA LEU A 72 3.30 7.31 1.65
C LEU A 72 3.76 5.89 1.98
N VAL A 73 4.31 5.73 3.18
CA VAL A 73 4.69 4.45 3.76
C VAL A 73 3.76 4.20 4.94
N ALA A 74 3.10 3.05 4.97
CA ALA A 74 2.12 2.72 6.01
C ALA A 74 2.24 1.28 6.47
N SER A 75 1.84 1.02 7.72
CA SER A 75 1.65 -0.32 8.24
C SER A 75 0.38 -0.97 7.67
N THR A 76 0.30 -2.30 7.70
CA THR A 76 -0.93 -3.03 7.34
C THR A 76 -2.11 -2.61 8.22
N ARG A 77 -1.86 -2.38 9.52
CA ARG A 77 -2.89 -1.93 10.46
C ARG A 77 -3.52 -0.60 10.02
N ALA A 78 -2.71 0.42 9.75
CA ALA A 78 -3.22 1.73 9.33
C ALA A 78 -4.09 1.63 8.06
N ILE A 79 -3.70 0.76 7.12
CA ILE A 79 -4.46 0.52 5.90
C ILE A 79 -5.77 -0.21 6.24
N LEU A 80 -5.76 -1.24 7.09
CA LEU A 80 -6.96 -1.99 7.49
C LEU A 80 -8.01 -1.09 8.15
N GLU A 81 -7.60 -0.25 9.12
CA GLU A 81 -8.49 0.71 9.79
C GLU A 81 -9.16 1.65 8.77
N PHE A 82 -8.43 2.04 7.71
CA PHE A 82 -8.98 2.80 6.58
C PHE A 82 -9.96 1.98 5.73
N LEU A 83 -9.66 0.71 5.44
CA LEU A 83 -10.52 -0.20 4.66
C LEU A 83 -11.84 -0.53 5.35
N ASP A 84 -11.89 -0.45 6.68
CA ASP A 84 -13.13 -0.68 7.43
C ASP A 84 -14.13 0.46 7.23
N VAL A 85 -13.65 1.66 6.90
CA VAL A 85 -14.49 2.86 6.82
C VAL A 85 -14.69 3.39 5.42
N TYR A 86 -13.69 3.32 4.53
CA TYR A 86 -13.73 3.98 3.22
C TYR A 86 -13.62 3.01 2.05
N GLN A 87 -14.27 3.33 0.92
CA GLN A 87 -14.15 2.56 -0.32
C GLN A 87 -12.86 2.91 -1.07
N VAL A 88 -12.16 1.90 -1.59
CA VAL A 88 -10.85 2.09 -2.25
C VAL A 88 -10.88 2.01 -3.78
N ALA A 89 -12.04 1.73 -4.37
CA ALA A 89 -12.25 1.66 -5.81
C ALA A 89 -13.74 1.84 -6.15
N GLY A 90 -14.05 1.90 -7.45
CA GLY A 90 -15.39 2.12 -7.97
C GLY A 90 -15.78 3.60 -8.01
N ASP A 91 -17.02 3.86 -8.41
CA ASP A 91 -17.55 5.22 -8.59
C ASP A 91 -17.64 6.01 -7.27
N GLU A 92 -17.76 5.29 -6.16
CA GLU A 92 -17.85 5.81 -4.79
C GLU A 92 -16.48 5.81 -4.07
N ILE A 93 -15.38 5.80 -4.82
CA ILE A 93 -14.03 5.79 -4.23
C ILE A 93 -13.84 6.98 -3.26
N GLY A 94 -13.33 6.68 -2.07
CA GLY A 94 -13.10 7.66 -1.01
C GLY A 94 -14.33 8.03 -0.18
N THR A 95 -15.53 7.56 -0.53
CA THR A 95 -16.70 7.71 0.34
C THR A 95 -16.71 6.65 1.44
N ARG A 96 -17.53 6.86 2.48
CA ARG A 96 -17.71 5.87 3.53
C ARG A 96 -18.41 4.62 2.96
N ARG A 97 -18.00 3.46 3.45
CA ARG A 97 -18.67 2.18 3.16
C ARG A 97 -20.11 2.20 3.66
N SER A 98 -20.99 1.52 2.92
CA SER A 98 -22.37 1.35 3.37
C SER A 98 -22.52 0.23 4.39
N GLY A 99 -21.59 -0.73 4.38
CA GLY A 99 -21.66 -1.96 5.19
C GLY A 99 -22.76 -2.92 4.74
N SER A 100 -23.47 -2.58 3.66
CA SER A 100 -24.53 -3.38 3.03
C SER A 100 -24.09 -3.90 1.66
N GLU A 101 -22.78 -3.93 1.42
CA GLU A 101 -22.24 -4.44 0.17
C GLU A 101 -22.63 -5.91 -0.02
N GLY A 102 -23.04 -6.30 -1.23
CA GLY A 102 -23.42 -7.69 -1.51
C GLY A 102 -22.24 -8.65 -1.35
N SER A 103 -22.50 -9.92 -1.04
CA SER A 103 -21.46 -10.92 -0.76
C SER A 103 -20.47 -11.16 -1.90
N GLY A 104 -20.79 -10.77 -3.14
CA GLY A 104 -19.90 -10.82 -4.32
C GLY A 104 -19.11 -9.53 -4.59
N TRP A 105 -19.30 -8.46 -3.80
CA TRP A 105 -18.61 -7.19 -3.99
C TRP A 105 -17.13 -7.30 -3.57
N ARG A 106 -16.23 -6.77 -4.40
CA ARG A 106 -14.79 -7.06 -4.28
C ARG A 106 -13.91 -5.92 -4.81
N TRP A 107 -13.52 -4.97 -3.98
CA TRP A 107 -12.63 -3.86 -4.35
C TRP A 107 -11.20 -4.06 -3.91
N ASN A 108 -10.27 -3.41 -4.62
CA ASN A 108 -8.89 -3.32 -4.15
C ASN A 108 -8.19 -2.09 -4.69
N HIS A 109 -7.20 -1.63 -3.93
CA HIS A 109 -6.20 -0.71 -4.40
C HIS A 109 -4.81 -1.35 -4.30
N GLY A 110 -3.98 -1.13 -5.31
CA GLY A 110 -2.65 -1.73 -5.41
C GLY A 110 -1.57 -0.67 -5.51
N GLY A 111 -0.35 -1.05 -5.15
CA GLY A 111 0.84 -0.23 -5.28
C GLY A 111 1.99 -0.99 -5.92
N SER A 112 2.78 -0.31 -6.74
CA SER A 112 4.00 -0.87 -7.33
C SER A 112 5.02 0.23 -7.58
N LEU A 113 6.12 0.19 -6.85
CA LEU A 113 7.33 0.98 -7.08
C LEU A 113 8.52 0.03 -7.11
N PRO A 114 9.68 0.42 -7.69
CA PRO A 114 10.89 -0.38 -7.58
C PRO A 114 11.11 -0.85 -6.14
N GLY A 115 11.13 -2.17 -5.94
CA GLY A 115 11.31 -2.80 -4.64
C GLY A 115 10.07 -2.89 -3.75
N THR A 116 8.86 -2.63 -4.24
CA THR A 116 7.63 -2.89 -3.47
C THR A 116 6.44 -3.24 -4.36
N ASN A 117 5.60 -4.14 -3.88
CA ASN A 117 4.33 -4.46 -4.49
C ASN A 117 3.28 -4.72 -3.40
N THR A 118 2.18 -3.99 -3.45
CA THR A 118 1.20 -3.96 -2.36
C THR A 118 -0.22 -4.18 -2.87
N LEU A 119 -1.10 -4.60 -1.97
CA LEU A 119 -2.53 -4.74 -2.19
C LEU A 119 -3.28 -4.46 -0.89
N ALA A 120 -4.33 -3.66 -0.99
CA ALA A 120 -5.37 -3.48 0.00
C ALA A 120 -6.69 -4.00 -0.61
N ARG A 121 -7.27 -5.06 -0.03
CA ARG A 121 -8.44 -5.77 -0.55
C ARG A 121 -9.64 -5.58 0.37
N GLN A 122 -10.79 -5.27 -0.22
CA GLN A 122 -12.09 -5.21 0.45
C GLN A 122 -13.05 -6.22 -0.15
N ARG A 123 -13.80 -6.89 0.71
CA ARG A 123 -14.82 -7.88 0.32
C ARG A 123 -16.16 -7.53 0.97
N GLY A 124 -17.24 -7.84 0.26
CA GLY A 124 -18.61 -7.58 0.72
C GLY A 124 -19.12 -8.62 1.72
N ASP A 125 -18.37 -9.69 1.97
CA ASP A 125 -18.60 -10.63 3.07
C ASP A 125 -18.03 -10.11 4.42
N GLY A 126 -17.56 -8.87 4.47
CA GLY A 126 -17.04 -8.23 5.67
C GLY A 126 -15.53 -8.43 5.89
N VAL A 127 -14.83 -9.16 5.02
CA VAL A 127 -13.39 -9.39 5.16
C VAL A 127 -12.57 -8.33 4.40
N ASN A 128 -11.67 -7.67 5.12
CA ASN A 128 -10.61 -6.83 4.55
C ASN A 128 -9.25 -7.48 4.80
N TYR A 129 -8.33 -7.39 3.85
CA TYR A 129 -6.93 -7.81 4.06
C TYR A 129 -5.94 -6.94 3.29
N VAL A 130 -4.71 -6.91 3.78
CA VAL A 130 -3.62 -6.12 3.21
C VAL A 130 -2.38 -6.98 3.10
N VAL A 131 -1.70 -6.93 1.95
CA VAL A 131 -0.43 -7.61 1.72
C VAL A 131 0.59 -6.61 1.17
N LEU A 132 1.77 -6.57 1.79
CA LEU A 132 2.87 -5.68 1.42
C LEU A 132 4.12 -6.51 1.16
N PHE A 133 4.62 -6.52 -0.07
CA PHE A 133 5.90 -7.13 -0.42
C PHE A 133 6.98 -6.06 -0.52
N ASN A 134 8.15 -6.33 0.04
CA ASN A 134 9.36 -5.49 -0.13
C ASN A 134 10.12 -5.82 -1.42
N SER A 135 9.43 -6.35 -2.43
CA SER A 135 9.97 -6.66 -3.74
C SER A 135 8.84 -6.60 -4.77
N ARG A 136 9.22 -6.53 -6.04
CA ARG A 136 8.28 -6.69 -7.16
C ARG A 136 8.94 -7.46 -8.30
N PRO A 137 8.18 -8.22 -9.09
CA PRO A 137 8.74 -8.86 -10.28
C PRO A 137 9.23 -7.79 -11.28
N ALA A 138 10.32 -8.08 -11.98
CA ALA A 138 10.82 -7.22 -13.05
C ALA A 138 9.90 -7.24 -14.27
N SER A 139 9.24 -8.38 -14.52
CA SER A 139 8.24 -8.59 -15.56
C SER A 139 7.23 -9.66 -15.12
N GLY A 140 6.06 -9.70 -15.76
CA GLY A 140 5.03 -10.69 -15.46
C GLY A 140 4.07 -10.26 -14.35
N THR A 141 3.39 -11.26 -13.76
CA THR A 141 2.30 -11.04 -12.80
C THR A 141 2.81 -10.52 -11.46
N ALA A 142 2.20 -9.45 -10.96
CA ALA A 142 2.47 -8.90 -9.64
C ALA A 142 2.26 -9.94 -8.54
N TYR A 143 3.18 -10.00 -7.55
CA TYR A 143 3.05 -10.87 -6.38
C TYR A 143 1.74 -10.64 -5.63
N SER A 144 1.32 -9.38 -5.54
CA SER A 144 0.08 -8.99 -4.90
C SER A 144 -1.17 -9.49 -5.65
N SER A 145 -1.10 -9.67 -6.96
CA SER A 145 -2.18 -10.31 -7.74
C SER A 145 -2.22 -11.82 -7.52
N LEU A 146 -1.05 -12.48 -7.47
CA LEU A 146 -0.97 -13.91 -7.21
C LEU A 146 -1.52 -14.25 -5.83
N ILE A 147 -1.04 -13.56 -4.79
CA ILE A 147 -1.48 -13.82 -3.42
C ILE A 147 -2.96 -13.48 -3.21
N ARG A 148 -3.49 -12.46 -3.90
CA ARG A 148 -4.93 -12.14 -3.86
C ARG A 148 -5.76 -13.33 -4.32
N SER A 149 -5.38 -13.95 -5.43
CA SER A 149 -6.10 -15.11 -5.97
C SER A 149 -6.10 -16.26 -4.98
N GLU A 150 -4.96 -16.55 -4.34
CA GLU A 150 -4.85 -17.63 -3.35
C GLU A 150 -5.65 -17.32 -2.08
N ILE A 151 -5.52 -16.11 -1.51
CA ILE A 151 -6.27 -15.70 -0.30
C ILE A 151 -7.77 -15.69 -0.58
N ASP A 152 -8.20 -15.11 -1.71
CA ASP A 152 -9.62 -15.07 -2.06
C ASP A 152 -10.17 -16.49 -2.22
N ALA A 153 -9.43 -17.42 -2.84
CA ALA A 153 -9.85 -18.81 -2.97
C ALA A 153 -9.98 -19.53 -1.62
N LEU A 154 -9.05 -19.29 -0.69
CA LEU A 154 -9.11 -19.87 0.67
C LEU A 154 -10.30 -19.34 1.48
N LEU A 155 -10.61 -18.04 1.34
CA LEU A 155 -11.77 -17.41 1.98
C LEU A 155 -13.08 -17.91 1.35
N ASP A 156 -13.16 -17.98 0.02
CA ASP A 156 -14.34 -18.46 -0.71
C ASP A 156 -14.62 -19.94 -0.40
N ALA A 157 -13.58 -20.75 -0.20
CA ALA A 157 -13.70 -22.15 0.20
C ALA A 157 -14.09 -22.34 1.69
N GLY A 158 -14.18 -21.26 2.47
CA GLY A 158 -14.43 -21.33 3.92
C GLY A 158 -13.33 -22.07 4.70
N THR A 159 -12.13 -22.20 4.12
CA THR A 159 -11.01 -22.90 4.75
C THR A 159 -10.40 -22.06 5.89
N ILE A 160 -10.54 -20.73 5.79
CA ILE A 160 -10.21 -19.78 6.84
C ILE A 160 -11.53 -19.25 7.42
N LEU A 161 -11.85 -19.63 8.65
CA LEU A 161 -12.99 -19.07 9.39
C LEU A 161 -12.53 -17.80 10.12
N TRP A 162 -13.12 -16.64 9.78
CA TRP A 162 -12.84 -15.34 10.38
C TRP A 162 -14.14 -14.53 10.57
N PRO A 163 -14.32 -13.80 11.70
CA PRO A 163 -13.61 -13.90 12.98
C PRO A 163 -14.21 -14.99 13.88
N GLN A 164 -13.47 -15.41 14.92
CA GLN A 164 -14.06 -16.11 16.06
C GLN A 164 -14.69 -15.11 17.03
#